data_AF-A0A961HT90-F1
#
_entry.id   AF-A0A961HT90-F1
#
_cell.length_a   1.000
_cell.length_b   1.000
_cell.length_c   1.000
_cell.angle_alpha   90.00
_cell.angle_beta   90.00
_cell.angle_gamma   90.00
#
_symmetry.space_group_name_H-M   'P 1'
#
loop_
_entity.id
_entity.type
_entity.pdbx_description
1 polymer ?
#
loop_
_entity_poly.entity_id
_entity_poly.type
_entity_poly.pdbx_seq_one_letter_code
_entity_poly.pdbx_strand_id
1 'polypeptide(L)'
;MKTKNAMILSLLIGPLALLADPVQVSNRVSLTNPTRAVESEQSAATFRFDLKKGDVLTVDKLQDITLARQQSQGSREERNKIILKVTENQTPKESRPVAILEGEFHTYARTPAGVGPFKKEQAFRSQFSVSDLGHYEVSDHFIMPNLRSLPTFPEEEIKQGQSWIAPAMETMDLQGEKIKIDMNVKYRYEGEGFIIDREGKRRKAQKIVFSYQFVHPVNRPNFPLRKIVGLSKDELWFDTELGIPI
;
A
#
# COMPACT_ATOMS: atom_id res chain seq x y z
N MET A 1 4.88 -11.06 -9.18
CA MET A 1 3.93 -11.52 -8.16
C MET A 1 2.55 -11.01 -8.56
N LYS A 2 1.56 -11.89 -8.80
CA LYS A 2 0.21 -11.50 -9.27
C LYS A 2 -0.66 -11.19 -8.04
N THR A 3 -0.90 -9.92 -7.74
CA THR A 3 -1.90 -9.51 -6.76
C THR A 3 -3.26 -9.39 -7.46
N LYS A 4 -4.21 -10.25 -7.07
CA LYS A 4 -5.61 -10.17 -7.50
C LYS A 4 -6.34 -9.16 -6.61
N ASN A 5 -6.47 -7.92 -7.06
CA ASN A 5 -7.35 -6.95 -6.39
C ASN A 5 -8.71 -6.97 -7.09
N ALA A 6 -9.68 -7.67 -6.49
CA ALA A 6 -11.07 -7.66 -6.92
C ALA A 6 -11.80 -6.47 -6.28
N MET A 7 -12.24 -5.49 -7.07
CA MET A 7 -13.29 -4.56 -6.67
C MET A 7 -14.64 -5.28 -6.82
N ILE A 8 -15.30 -5.60 -5.70
CA ILE A 8 -16.67 -6.12 -5.68
C ILE A 8 -17.62 -5.01 -5.21
N LEU A 9 -18.69 -4.79 -5.97
CA LEU A 9 -19.74 -3.81 -5.69
C LEU A 9 -21.02 -4.53 -5.20
N SER A 10 -21.40 -4.28 -3.93
CA SER A 10 -22.72 -4.55 -3.25
C SER A 10 -23.14 -6.03 -3.03
N LEU A 11 -23.91 -6.48 -2.02
CA LEU A 11 -25.00 -5.95 -1.16
C LEU A 11 -24.98 -6.56 0.26
N LEU A 12 -25.57 -5.86 1.24
CA LEU A 12 -25.99 -6.37 2.57
C LEU A 12 -27.06 -7.47 2.46
N ILE A 13 -27.05 -8.43 3.40
CA ILE A 13 -28.20 -9.06 4.13
C ILE A 13 -27.61 -9.94 5.26
N GLY A 14 -27.94 -9.64 6.53
CA GLY A 14 -27.99 -10.65 7.61
C GLY A 14 -29.45 -11.11 7.80
N PRO A 15 -29.84 -11.91 8.80
CA PRO A 15 -29.11 -12.43 9.97
C PRO A 15 -29.28 -13.96 10.17
N LEU A 16 -28.64 -14.57 11.18
CA LEU A 16 -29.30 -15.28 12.31
C LEU A 16 -28.26 -16.01 13.18
N ALA A 17 -28.40 -15.83 14.49
CA ALA A 17 -27.63 -16.52 15.53
C ALA A 17 -28.15 -17.95 15.75
N LEU A 18 -27.26 -18.87 16.18
CA LEU A 18 -27.61 -20.02 16.99
C LEU A 18 -26.49 -20.30 18.00
N LEU A 19 -26.90 -20.36 19.27
CA LEU A 19 -26.14 -20.63 20.47
C LEU A 19 -25.73 -22.10 20.55
N ALA A 20 -24.52 -22.37 21.06
CA ALA A 20 -24.20 -23.61 21.74
C ALA A 20 -23.19 -23.31 22.87
N ASP A 21 -23.57 -23.70 24.09
CA ASP A 21 -22.80 -23.51 25.32
C ASP A 21 -21.53 -24.38 25.39
N PRO A 22 -20.52 -23.98 26.20
CA PRO A 22 -19.18 -24.56 26.17
C PRO A 22 -19.07 -25.89 26.92
N VAL A 23 -18.32 -26.83 26.35
CA VAL A 23 -17.88 -28.05 27.05
C VAL A 23 -16.65 -27.74 27.91
N GLN A 24 -16.81 -27.89 29.22
CA GLN A 24 -15.73 -27.83 30.21
C GLN A 24 -14.83 -29.08 30.09
N VAL A 25 -13.54 -28.90 29.83
CA VAL A 25 -12.54 -29.97 29.92
C VAL A 25 -11.56 -29.67 31.05
N SER A 26 -11.65 -30.57 32.03
CA SER A 26 -10.91 -30.75 33.27
C SER A 26 -9.42 -30.36 33.29
N ASN A 27 -9.06 -29.64 34.36
CA ASN A 27 -7.71 -29.41 34.85
C ASN A 27 -7.04 -30.72 35.29
N ARG A 28 -5.97 -31.13 34.59
CA ARG A 28 -4.92 -31.95 35.18
C ARG A 28 -3.58 -31.24 35.01
N VAL A 29 -3.02 -30.82 36.15
CA VAL A 29 -1.66 -30.32 36.28
C VAL A 29 -0.70 -31.47 36.00
N SER A 30 0.04 -31.40 34.90
CA SER A 30 1.18 -32.28 34.66
C SER A 30 2.45 -31.57 35.13
N LEU A 31 3.03 -32.07 36.22
CA LEU A 31 4.35 -31.74 36.71
C LEU A 31 5.35 -32.56 35.91
N THR A 32 5.98 -31.99 34.86
CA THR A 32 7.30 -32.37 34.31
C THR A 32 7.60 -31.63 33.01
N ASN A 33 8.15 -30.42 33.17
CA ASN A 33 9.23 -29.83 32.37
C ASN A 33 9.30 -28.37 32.83
N PRO A 34 10.48 -27.79 33.13
CA PRO A 34 10.57 -26.35 33.07
C PRO A 34 10.21 -25.98 31.63
N THR A 35 9.06 -25.32 31.45
CA THR A 35 8.79 -24.57 30.24
C THR A 35 9.91 -23.56 30.15
N ARG A 36 10.97 -23.90 29.42
CA ARG A 36 11.87 -22.92 28.85
C ARG A 36 10.96 -22.14 27.94
N ALA A 37 10.44 -21.03 28.44
CA ALA A 37 9.91 -19.99 27.61
C ALA A 37 11.05 -19.71 26.64
N VAL A 38 10.93 -20.23 25.42
CA VAL A 38 11.59 -19.60 24.30
C VAL A 38 10.79 -18.31 24.17
N GLU A 39 11.17 -17.31 24.98
CA GLU A 39 10.96 -15.93 24.61
C GLU A 39 11.66 -15.83 23.26
N SER A 40 10.89 -16.01 22.19
CA SER A 40 11.34 -15.57 20.88
C SER A 40 11.63 -14.10 21.08
N GLU A 41 12.90 -13.70 21.11
CA GLU A 41 13.26 -12.30 21.06
C GLU A 41 12.51 -11.70 19.87
N GLN A 42 11.45 -10.95 20.16
CA GLN A 42 10.65 -10.33 19.12
C GLN A 42 11.56 -9.30 18.48
N SER A 43 11.99 -9.59 17.25
CA SER A 43 12.83 -8.67 16.49
C SER A 43 12.15 -7.31 16.41
N ALA A 44 12.89 -6.25 16.67
CA ALA A 44 12.40 -4.89 16.63
C ALA A 44 13.18 -4.13 15.55
N ALA A 45 12.53 -3.20 14.87
CA ALA A 45 13.10 -2.49 13.73
C ALA A 45 12.63 -1.04 13.69
N THR A 46 13.55 -0.14 13.36
CA THR A 46 13.25 1.25 13.04
C THR A 46 13.17 1.40 11.52
N PHE A 47 12.07 1.98 11.04
CA PHE A 47 11.83 2.17 9.62
C PHE A 47 11.99 3.63 9.24
N ARG A 48 12.94 3.90 8.34
CA ARG A 48 13.23 5.22 7.80
C ARG A 48 13.59 5.12 6.34
N PHE A 49 13.01 5.99 5.53
CA PHE A 49 13.49 6.26 4.19
C PHE A 49 14.86 6.94 4.28
N ASP A 50 15.86 6.37 3.60
CA ASP A 50 17.18 6.99 3.47
C ASP A 50 17.49 7.35 2.01
N LEU A 51 16.71 8.29 1.48
CA LEU A 51 16.81 8.72 0.09
C LEU A 51 17.91 9.78 -0.07
N LYS A 52 18.83 9.58 -1.00
CA LYS A 52 19.92 10.52 -1.30
C LYS A 52 19.72 11.18 -2.66
N LYS A 53 20.17 12.43 -2.78
CA LYS A 53 20.20 13.16 -4.05
C LYS A 53 20.91 12.34 -5.12
N GLY A 54 20.24 12.15 -6.25
CA GLY A 54 20.72 11.34 -7.36
C GLY A 54 20.15 9.91 -7.37
N ASP A 55 19.54 9.45 -6.28
CA ASP A 55 18.88 8.15 -6.26
C ASP A 55 17.73 8.09 -7.26
N VAL A 56 17.56 6.90 -7.84
CA VAL A 56 16.48 6.60 -8.79
C VAL A 56 15.70 5.39 -8.29
N LEU A 57 14.43 5.59 -8.01
CA LEU A 57 13.50 4.51 -7.65
C LEU A 57 12.65 4.16 -8.87
N THR A 58 12.46 2.85 -9.09
CA THR A 58 11.62 2.37 -10.20
C THR A 58 10.51 1.47 -9.69
N VAL A 59 9.29 1.68 -10.18
CA VAL A 59 8.15 0.82 -9.90
C VAL A 59 7.60 0.28 -11.22
N ASP A 60 7.46 -1.04 -11.30
CA ASP A 60 6.77 -1.72 -12.40
C ASP A 60 5.67 -2.58 -11.78
N LYS A 61 4.43 -2.10 -11.90
CA LYS A 61 3.26 -2.74 -11.30
C LYS A 61 2.34 -3.25 -12.40
N LEU A 62 1.99 -4.53 -12.34
CA LEU A 62 0.99 -5.16 -13.19
C LEU A 62 -0.26 -5.47 -12.37
N GLN A 63 -1.43 -5.14 -12.90
CA GLN A 63 -2.72 -5.33 -12.23
C GLN A 63 -3.75 -5.90 -13.20
N ASP A 64 -4.51 -6.88 -12.72
CA ASP A 64 -5.70 -7.41 -13.41
C ASP A 64 -6.93 -6.62 -12.95
N ILE A 65 -7.67 -6.05 -13.89
CA ILE A 65 -8.88 -5.25 -13.65
C ILE A 65 -10.08 -5.99 -14.22
N THR A 66 -11.08 -6.21 -13.36
CA THR A 66 -12.39 -6.70 -13.77
C THR A 66 -13.34 -5.51 -13.87
N LEU A 67 -13.93 -5.32 -15.05
CA LEU A 67 -14.89 -4.25 -15.31
C LEU A 67 -16.30 -4.84 -15.26
N ALA A 68 -17.01 -4.65 -14.16
CA ALA A 68 -18.40 -5.07 -14.03
C ALA A 68 -19.34 -3.87 -14.19
N ARG A 69 -20.26 -3.96 -15.17
CA ARG A 69 -21.47 -3.13 -15.27
C ARG A 69 -22.68 -4.07 -15.19
N GLN A 70 -23.84 -3.57 -14.78
CA GLN A 70 -25.05 -4.37 -14.47
C GLN A 70 -25.34 -5.55 -15.43
N GLN A 71 -25.01 -5.44 -16.72
CA GLN A 71 -25.26 -6.46 -17.75
C GLN A 71 -24.01 -6.86 -18.57
N SER A 72 -22.82 -6.38 -18.20
CA SER A 72 -21.58 -6.73 -18.93
C SER A 72 -20.38 -6.87 -18.00
N GLN A 73 -19.55 -7.87 -18.30
CA GLN A 73 -18.27 -8.07 -17.63
C GLN A 73 -17.17 -7.98 -18.68
N GLY A 74 -16.22 -7.07 -18.46
CA GLY A 74 -14.99 -6.94 -19.21
C GLY A 74 -13.78 -7.28 -18.35
N SER A 75 -12.66 -7.54 -19.00
CA SER A 75 -11.36 -7.71 -18.35
C SER A 75 -10.35 -6.77 -18.97
N ARG A 76 -9.37 -6.35 -18.17
CA ARG A 76 -8.31 -5.45 -18.59
C ARG A 76 -7.07 -5.72 -17.75
N GLU A 77 -5.90 -5.58 -18.35
CA GLU A 77 -4.65 -5.55 -17.60
C GLU A 77 -4.05 -4.17 -17.71
N GLU A 78 -3.57 -3.67 -16.59
CA GLU A 78 -2.89 -2.38 -16.47
C GLU A 78 -1.47 -2.59 -16.01
N ARG A 79 -0.53 -1.89 -16.66
CA ARG A 79 0.87 -1.83 -16.27
C ARG A 79 1.25 -0.39 -16.01
N ASN A 80 1.76 -0.12 -14.83
CA ASN A 80 2.25 1.18 -14.41
C ASN A 80 3.76 1.13 -14.29
N LYS A 81 4.46 1.98 -15.06
CA LYS A 81 5.90 2.18 -14.96
C LYS A 81 6.16 3.56 -14.37
N ILE A 82 6.81 3.60 -13.22
CA ILE A 82 7.11 4.82 -12.49
C ILE A 82 8.62 4.93 -12.33
N ILE A 83 9.15 6.11 -12.60
CA ILE A 83 10.55 6.46 -12.33
C ILE A 83 10.50 7.69 -11.44
N LEU A 84 11.13 7.60 -10.27
CA LEU A 84 11.27 8.70 -9.32
C LEU A 84 12.74 9.03 -9.17
N LYS A 85 13.11 10.29 -9.32
CA LYS A 85 14.48 10.78 -9.12
C LYS A 85 14.51 11.73 -7.94
N VAL A 86 15.42 11.49 -7.01
CA VAL A 86 15.66 12.40 -5.89
C VAL A 86 16.50 13.57 -6.38
N THR A 87 15.92 14.77 -6.41
CA THR A 87 16.56 15.98 -6.93
C THR A 87 17.26 16.76 -5.83
N GLU A 88 16.66 16.78 -4.65
CA GLU A 88 17.14 17.52 -3.49
C GLU A 88 16.85 16.74 -2.20
N ASN A 89 17.72 16.95 -1.21
CA ASN A 89 17.43 16.62 0.18
C ASN A 89 17.40 17.94 0.94
N GLN A 90 16.37 18.13 1.74
CA GLN A 90 16.22 19.31 2.57
C GLN A 90 16.04 18.87 4.01
N THR A 91 16.66 19.62 4.92
CA THR A 91 16.22 19.66 6.31
C THR A 91 15.37 20.91 6.42
N PRO A 92 14.04 20.81 6.51
CA PRO A 92 13.20 21.98 6.77
C PRO A 92 13.69 22.63 8.06
N LYS A 93 13.62 23.97 8.13
CA LYS A 93 14.20 24.76 9.23
C LYS A 93 13.77 24.31 10.64
N GLU A 94 12.68 23.58 10.77
CA GLU A 94 12.14 23.05 12.03
C GLU A 94 11.61 21.60 11.91
N SER A 95 12.05 20.83 10.91
CA SER A 95 11.47 19.48 10.69
C SER A 95 12.48 18.43 10.25
N ARG A 96 11.99 17.18 10.24
CA ARG A 96 12.67 15.97 9.78
C ARG A 96 13.20 16.08 8.35
N PRO A 97 14.22 15.28 7.98
CA PRO A 97 14.70 15.23 6.60
C PRO A 97 13.57 14.92 5.62
N VAL A 98 13.54 15.67 4.52
CA VAL A 98 12.67 15.41 3.38
C VAL A 98 13.51 15.26 2.10
N ALA A 99 13.09 14.35 1.24
CA ALA A 99 13.60 14.23 -0.12
C ALA A 99 12.58 14.85 -1.07
N ILE A 100 13.05 15.60 -2.08
CA ILE A 100 12.23 16.08 -3.18
C ILE A 100 12.39 15.10 -4.35
N LEU A 101 11.27 14.56 -4.83
CA LEU A 101 11.23 13.58 -5.90
C LEU A 101 10.58 14.20 -7.12
N GLU A 102 11.22 14.05 -8.28
CA GLU A 102 10.60 14.24 -9.58
C GLU A 102 10.21 12.89 -10.16
N GLY A 103 8.96 12.77 -10.60
CA GLY A 103 8.39 11.50 -11.04
C GLY A 103 7.84 11.52 -12.46
N GLU A 104 8.15 10.47 -13.22
CA GLU A 104 7.48 10.14 -14.48
C GLU A 104 6.61 8.89 -14.27
N PHE A 105 5.31 9.01 -14.56
CA PHE A 105 4.32 7.95 -14.37
C PHE A 105 3.71 7.58 -15.71
N HIS A 106 3.99 6.38 -16.20
CA HIS A 106 3.49 5.89 -17.48
C HIS A 106 2.50 4.76 -17.26
N THR A 107 1.27 4.95 -17.74
CA THR A 107 0.21 3.94 -17.68
C THR A 107 0.10 3.26 -19.04
N TYR A 108 -0.02 1.94 -19.01
CA TYR A 108 -0.24 1.12 -20.18
C TYR A 108 -1.38 0.15 -19.89
N ALA A 109 -2.14 -0.19 -20.91
CA ALA A 109 -3.17 -1.22 -20.76
C ALA A 109 -3.37 -2.05 -22.01
N ARG A 110 -4.00 -3.20 -21.81
CA ARG A 110 -4.61 -3.99 -22.88
C ARG A 110 -6.00 -4.44 -22.47
N THR A 111 -6.90 -4.44 -23.45
CA THR A 111 -8.31 -4.78 -23.27
C THR A 111 -8.77 -5.55 -24.50
N PRO A 112 -9.32 -6.77 -24.36
CA PRO A 112 -9.49 -7.51 -23.10
C PRO A 112 -8.15 -8.00 -22.51
N ALA A 113 -8.16 -8.44 -21.24
CA ALA A 113 -6.97 -9.00 -20.61
C ALA A 113 -6.43 -10.20 -21.41
N GLY A 114 -5.11 -10.36 -21.47
CA GLY A 114 -4.42 -11.41 -22.19
C GLY A 114 -4.31 -11.21 -23.70
N VAL A 115 -5.02 -10.24 -24.28
CA VAL A 115 -5.12 -10.06 -25.73
C VAL A 115 -4.29 -8.87 -26.21
N GLY A 116 -3.34 -9.15 -27.11
CA GLY A 116 -2.51 -8.14 -27.75
C GLY A 116 -1.44 -7.50 -26.85
N PRO A 117 -0.66 -6.56 -27.40
CA PRO A 117 0.35 -5.83 -26.66
C PRO A 117 -0.27 -4.75 -25.77
N PHE A 118 0.46 -4.40 -24.70
CA PHE A 118 0.16 -3.21 -23.90
C PHE A 118 0.30 -1.95 -24.76
N LYS A 119 -0.72 -1.09 -24.74
CA LYS A 119 -0.71 0.23 -25.36
C LYS A 119 -0.49 1.28 -24.29
N LYS A 120 0.37 2.26 -24.56
CA LYS A 120 0.55 3.42 -23.67
C LYS A 120 -0.74 4.23 -23.71
N GLU A 121 -1.26 4.59 -22.55
CA GLU A 121 -2.47 5.40 -22.44
C GLU A 121 -2.13 6.81 -22.00
N GLN A 122 -1.42 6.96 -20.88
CA GLN A 122 -1.11 8.26 -20.30
C GLN A 122 0.34 8.34 -19.82
N ALA A 123 0.83 9.58 -19.74
CA ALA A 123 2.09 9.91 -19.10
C ALA A 123 1.87 11.14 -18.23
N PHE A 124 2.32 11.09 -16.98
CA PHE A 124 2.25 12.20 -16.05
C PHE A 124 3.65 12.54 -15.56
N ARG A 125 3.86 13.84 -15.33
CA ARG A 125 4.98 14.34 -14.56
C ARG A 125 4.48 14.83 -13.22
N SER A 126 5.26 14.61 -12.17
CA SER A 126 4.96 15.09 -10.83
C SER A 126 6.23 15.52 -10.10
N GLN A 127 6.04 16.35 -9.09
CA GLN A 127 7.04 16.66 -8.09
C GLN A 127 6.39 16.66 -6.71
N PHE A 128 7.02 16.02 -5.74
CA PHE A 128 6.51 15.92 -4.38
C PHE A 128 7.64 15.69 -3.38
N SER A 129 7.40 16.02 -2.12
CA SER A 129 8.34 15.73 -1.04
C SER A 129 7.94 14.44 -0.32
N VAL A 130 8.94 13.73 0.23
CA VAL A 130 8.77 12.54 1.06
C VAL A 130 9.62 12.70 2.32
N SER A 131 9.02 12.55 3.50
CA SER A 131 9.75 12.52 4.77
C SER A 131 10.48 11.19 4.97
N ASP A 132 11.46 11.17 5.88
CA ASP A 132 12.08 9.95 6.40
C ASP A 132 11.04 8.91 6.92
N LEU A 133 9.90 9.36 7.45
CA LEU A 133 8.79 8.51 7.86
C LEU A 133 7.85 8.04 6.74
N GLY A 134 8.00 8.55 5.51
CA GLY A 134 7.13 8.18 4.38
C GLY A 134 5.89 9.05 4.18
N HIS A 135 5.79 10.21 4.86
CA HIS A 135 4.74 11.18 4.58
C HIS A 135 5.02 11.93 3.29
N TYR A 136 4.01 12.02 2.42
CA TYR A 136 4.13 12.68 1.12
C TYR A 136 3.45 14.05 1.16
N GLU A 137 4.09 15.06 0.59
CA GLU A 137 3.45 16.34 0.27
C GLU A 137 3.45 16.54 -1.24
N VAL A 138 2.25 16.55 -1.82
CA VAL A 138 2.06 16.60 -3.27
C VAL A 138 1.21 17.81 -3.60
N SER A 139 1.76 18.76 -4.36
CA SER A 139 1.04 19.96 -4.80
C SER A 139 -0.26 19.61 -5.55
N ASP A 140 -1.25 20.49 -5.45
CA ASP A 140 -2.55 20.24 -6.07
C ASP A 140 -2.56 20.27 -7.60
N HIS A 141 -1.55 20.90 -8.18
CA HIS A 141 -1.30 20.88 -9.62
C HIS A 141 -0.93 19.48 -10.14
N PHE A 142 -0.47 18.57 -9.25
CA PHE A 142 -0.12 17.21 -9.61
C PHE A 142 -1.24 16.23 -9.25
N ILE A 143 -1.57 15.38 -10.23
CA ILE A 143 -2.49 14.25 -10.09
C ILE A 143 -1.78 13.07 -9.41
N MET A 144 -0.55 12.78 -9.83
CA MET A 144 0.26 11.67 -9.32
C MET A 144 1.18 12.08 -8.16
N PRO A 145 1.53 11.15 -7.24
CA PRO A 145 0.96 9.81 -7.13
C PRO A 145 -0.50 9.84 -6.65
N ASN A 146 -1.28 8.88 -7.15
CA ASN A 146 -2.68 8.73 -6.74
C ASN A 146 -2.77 8.30 -5.28
N LEU A 147 -2.01 7.28 -4.90
CA LEU A 147 -1.94 6.82 -3.51
C LEU A 147 -0.75 7.50 -2.81
N ARG A 148 -1.02 8.25 -1.75
CA ARG A 148 -0.06 9.14 -1.08
C ARG A 148 0.20 8.68 0.35
N SER A 149 1.43 8.90 0.83
CA SER A 149 1.88 8.56 2.19
C SER A 149 1.81 7.06 2.52
N LEU A 150 2.24 6.21 1.59
CA LEU A 150 2.24 4.76 1.71
C LEU A 150 3.57 4.18 1.22
N PRO A 151 4.36 3.52 2.09
CA PRO A 151 4.14 3.34 3.53
C PRO A 151 4.38 4.62 4.35
N THR A 152 3.80 4.67 5.55
CA THR A 152 4.16 5.63 6.60
C THR A 152 4.51 4.88 7.88
N PHE A 153 5.60 5.26 8.54
CA PHE A 153 6.14 4.61 9.73
C PHE A 153 5.99 5.46 11.00
N PRO A 154 5.85 4.85 12.19
CA PRO A 154 5.99 5.54 13.46
C PRO A 154 7.41 6.05 13.71
N GLU A 155 7.55 6.95 14.67
CA GLU A 155 8.87 7.41 15.10
C GLU A 155 9.64 6.34 15.87
N GLU A 156 8.92 5.57 16.67
CA GLU A 156 9.47 4.56 17.55
C GLU A 156 9.86 3.29 16.81
N GLU A 157 10.68 2.49 17.49
CA GLU A 157 10.99 1.14 17.05
C GLU A 157 9.72 0.27 17.08
N ILE A 158 9.53 -0.54 16.04
CA ILE A 158 8.37 -1.42 15.91
C ILE A 158 8.80 -2.85 16.20
N LYS A 159 8.15 -3.49 17.17
CA LYS A 159 8.37 -4.90 17.47
C LYS A 159 7.65 -5.81 16.49
N GLN A 160 8.20 -6.98 16.22
CA GLN A 160 7.53 -8.00 15.41
C GLN A 160 6.16 -8.33 16.00
N GLY A 161 5.14 -8.33 15.14
CA GLY A 161 3.74 -8.51 15.49
C GLY A 161 3.02 -7.21 15.86
N GLN A 162 3.74 -6.12 16.15
CA GLN A 162 3.14 -4.81 16.43
C GLN A 162 2.44 -4.27 15.19
N SER A 163 1.32 -3.57 15.44
CA SER A 163 0.51 -2.93 14.42
C SER A 163 0.40 -1.44 14.69
N TRP A 164 0.28 -0.66 13.63
CA TRP A 164 0.05 0.79 13.73
C TRP A 164 -0.92 1.25 12.65
N ILE A 165 -1.42 2.46 12.82
CA ILE A 165 -2.30 3.12 11.86
C ILE A 165 -1.65 4.43 11.45
N ALA A 166 -1.64 4.72 10.15
CA ALA A 166 -1.20 6.01 9.65
C ALA A 166 -2.19 6.58 8.63
N PRO A 167 -2.35 7.92 8.57
CA PRO A 167 -3.18 8.55 7.56
C PRO A 167 -2.55 8.43 6.17
N ALA A 168 -3.38 8.28 5.16
CA ALA A 168 -3.02 8.28 3.75
C ALA A 168 -4.13 8.96 2.94
N MET A 169 -3.85 9.22 1.67
CA MET A 169 -4.81 9.82 0.76
C MET A 169 -4.79 9.09 -0.58
N GLU A 170 -5.96 8.85 -1.14
CA GLU A 170 -6.11 8.47 -2.54
C GLU A 170 -6.69 9.64 -3.34
N THR A 171 -5.99 10.02 -4.40
CA THR A 171 -6.41 11.04 -5.35
C THR A 171 -6.69 10.41 -6.69
N MET A 172 -7.79 10.81 -7.30
CA MET A 172 -8.20 10.37 -8.63
C MET A 172 -8.77 11.53 -9.42
N ASP A 173 -8.56 11.49 -10.72
CA ASP A 173 -9.22 12.38 -11.67
C ASP A 173 -10.35 11.61 -12.34
N LEU A 174 -11.57 12.08 -12.15
CA LEU A 174 -12.75 11.54 -12.79
C LEU A 174 -13.45 12.65 -13.59
N GLN A 175 -13.33 12.58 -14.92
CA GLN A 175 -13.92 13.56 -15.85
C GLN A 175 -13.44 15.00 -15.63
N GLY A 176 -12.16 15.18 -15.28
CA GLY A 176 -11.57 16.50 -15.01
C GLY A 176 -11.77 16.96 -13.57
N GLU A 177 -12.44 16.17 -12.73
CA GLU A 177 -12.66 16.47 -11.33
C GLU A 177 -11.69 15.68 -10.46
N LYS A 178 -10.86 16.40 -9.71
CA LYS A 178 -9.95 15.82 -8.73
C LYS A 178 -10.70 15.48 -7.45
N ILE A 179 -10.85 14.19 -7.18
CA ILE A 179 -11.41 13.67 -5.93
C ILE A 179 -10.25 13.27 -5.02
N LYS A 180 -10.31 13.72 -3.77
CA LYS A 180 -9.37 13.36 -2.69
C LYS A 180 -10.13 12.56 -1.64
N ILE A 181 -9.59 11.42 -1.26
CA ILE A 181 -10.20 10.52 -0.29
C ILE A 181 -9.17 10.26 0.80
N ASP A 182 -9.42 10.82 1.98
CA ASP A 182 -8.63 10.51 3.17
C ASP A 182 -8.95 9.11 3.67
N MET A 183 -7.93 8.39 4.09
CA MET A 183 -8.07 7.03 4.63
C MET A 183 -7.05 6.76 5.73
N ASN A 184 -7.34 5.73 6.52
CA ASN A 184 -6.41 5.19 7.51
C ASN A 184 -5.91 3.84 7.04
N VAL A 185 -4.60 3.70 6.96
CA VAL A 185 -3.93 2.44 6.59
C VAL A 185 -3.53 1.74 7.87
N LYS A 186 -3.91 0.47 7.98
CA LYS A 186 -3.51 -0.42 9.08
C LYS A 186 -2.31 -1.23 8.63
N TYR A 187 -1.23 -1.19 9.40
CA TYR A 187 0.01 -1.91 9.15
C TYR A 187 0.26 -2.93 10.25
N ARG A 188 1.01 -3.98 9.93
CA ARG A 188 1.58 -4.94 10.89
C ARG A 188 2.97 -5.36 10.43
N TYR A 189 3.94 -5.28 11.33
CA TYR A 189 5.30 -5.76 11.07
C TYR A 189 5.36 -7.27 11.33
N GLU A 190 5.63 -8.07 10.30
CA GLU A 190 5.65 -9.54 10.37
C GLU A 190 7.03 -10.09 10.76
N GLY A 191 8.05 -9.23 10.83
CA GLY A 191 9.43 -9.62 11.10
C GLY A 191 10.29 -9.63 9.85
N GLU A 192 11.54 -10.03 10.04
CA GLU A 192 12.50 -10.20 8.98
C GLU A 192 12.23 -11.45 8.14
N GLY A 193 12.54 -11.39 6.85
CA GLY A 193 12.54 -12.55 5.98
C GLY A 193 13.42 -12.35 4.75
N PHE A 194 13.18 -13.18 3.74
CA PHE A 194 13.89 -13.11 2.46
C PHE A 194 12.92 -12.92 1.32
N ILE A 195 13.28 -12.01 0.40
CA ILE A 195 12.57 -11.78 -0.86
C ILE A 195 13.54 -11.94 -2.04
N ILE A 196 13.02 -12.34 -3.18
CA ILE A 196 13.74 -12.27 -4.46
C ILE A 196 13.36 -10.93 -5.11
N ASP A 197 14.33 -10.03 -5.26
CA ASP A 197 14.11 -8.74 -5.90
C ASP A 197 13.87 -8.87 -7.41
N ARG A 198 13.61 -7.74 -8.08
CA ARG A 198 13.35 -7.74 -9.54
C ARG A 198 14.53 -8.19 -10.39
N GLU A 199 15.75 -8.14 -9.85
CA GLU A 199 16.97 -8.61 -10.52
C GLU A 199 17.21 -10.10 -10.27
N GLY A 200 16.31 -10.78 -9.54
CA GLY A 200 16.43 -12.19 -9.19
C GLY A 200 17.36 -12.43 -8.00
N LYS A 201 17.81 -11.39 -7.31
CA LYS A 201 18.72 -11.51 -6.17
C LYS A 201 17.94 -11.72 -4.89
N ARG A 202 18.40 -12.67 -4.07
CA ARG A 202 17.88 -12.89 -2.73
C ARG A 202 18.33 -11.77 -1.80
N ARG A 203 17.38 -11.06 -1.23
CA ARG A 203 17.56 -9.96 -0.28
C ARG A 203 16.97 -10.33 1.07
N LYS A 204 17.64 -9.90 2.14
CA LYS A 204 17.09 -9.92 3.50
C LYS A 204 16.33 -8.61 3.68
N ALA A 205 15.11 -8.65 4.19
CA ALA A 205 14.29 -7.46 4.35
C ALA A 205 13.20 -7.67 5.40
N GLN A 206 12.69 -6.56 5.91
CA GLN A 206 11.59 -6.52 6.87
C GLN A 206 10.25 -6.61 6.13
N LYS A 207 9.42 -7.59 6.52
CA LYS A 207 8.10 -7.78 5.95
C LYS A 207 7.06 -6.97 6.72
N ILE A 208 6.31 -6.15 6.01
CA ILE A 208 5.16 -5.40 6.54
C ILE A 208 3.94 -5.77 5.72
N VAL A 209 2.84 -6.12 6.38
CA VAL A 209 1.54 -6.26 5.72
C VAL A 209 0.72 -5.02 6.03
N PHE A 210 -0.05 -4.55 5.05
CA PHE A 210 -0.91 -3.40 5.25
C PHE A 210 -2.25 -3.56 4.53
N SER A 211 -3.24 -2.84 5.05
CA SER A 211 -4.58 -2.83 4.48
C SER A 211 -5.25 -1.49 4.70
N TYR A 212 -6.11 -1.13 3.75
CA TYR A 212 -6.96 0.04 3.87
C TYR A 212 -8.30 -0.24 3.23
N GLN A 213 -9.31 0.48 3.70
CA GLN A 213 -10.63 0.49 3.10
C GLN A 213 -11.21 1.88 3.22
N PHE A 214 -11.99 2.29 2.23
CA PHE A 214 -12.72 3.54 2.29
C PHE A 214 -14.03 3.44 1.52
N VAL A 215 -14.99 4.28 1.93
CA VAL A 215 -16.23 4.53 1.22
C VAL A 215 -16.37 6.04 1.12
N HIS A 216 -16.32 6.56 -0.10
CA HIS A 216 -16.44 7.98 -0.37
C HIS A 216 -17.76 8.24 -1.11
N PRO A 217 -18.75 8.88 -0.49
CA PRO A 217 -19.96 9.29 -1.19
C PRO A 217 -19.64 10.42 -2.18
N VAL A 218 -20.20 10.32 -3.39
CA VAL A 218 -20.07 11.36 -4.41
C VAL A 218 -21.40 12.10 -4.49
N ASN A 219 -21.48 13.22 -3.76
CA ASN A 219 -22.69 14.03 -3.65
C ASN A 219 -22.68 15.18 -4.67
N ARG A 220 -22.69 14.83 -5.97
CA ARG A 220 -22.65 15.81 -7.05
C ARG A 220 -23.80 15.59 -8.04
N PRO A 221 -24.63 16.62 -8.32
CA PRO A 221 -25.64 16.54 -9.38
C PRO A 221 -25.01 16.16 -10.72
N ASN A 222 -25.66 15.26 -11.47
CA ASN A 222 -25.25 14.82 -12.80
C ASN A 222 -23.87 14.13 -12.91
N PHE A 223 -23.23 13.77 -11.80
CA PHE A 223 -22.01 12.97 -11.82
C PHE A 223 -22.34 11.48 -12.02
N PRO A 224 -21.59 10.73 -12.86
CA PRO A 224 -21.94 9.35 -13.22
C PRO A 224 -21.82 8.34 -12.07
N LEU A 225 -21.16 8.73 -10.98
CA LEU A 225 -20.93 7.89 -9.81
C LEU A 225 -21.57 8.53 -8.59
N ARG A 226 -22.18 7.70 -7.73
CA ARG A 226 -22.74 8.13 -6.44
C ARG A 226 -21.86 7.79 -5.23
N LYS A 227 -20.92 6.86 -5.42
CA LYS A 227 -20.01 6.39 -4.38
C LYS A 227 -18.77 5.77 -5.02
N ILE A 228 -17.65 5.88 -4.31
CA ILE A 228 -16.39 5.23 -4.63
C ILE A 228 -16.03 4.38 -3.41
N VAL A 229 -15.68 3.12 -3.64
CA VAL A 229 -15.30 2.18 -2.58
C VAL A 229 -13.96 1.58 -2.94
N GLY A 230 -13.02 1.58 -2.01
CA GLY A 230 -11.72 0.96 -2.17
C GLY A 230 -11.43 0.00 -1.02
N LEU A 231 -10.77 -1.11 -1.34
CA LEU A 231 -10.25 -2.08 -0.39
C LEU A 231 -8.92 -2.59 -0.94
N SER A 232 -7.88 -2.59 -0.12
CA SER A 232 -6.62 -3.25 -0.45
C SER A 232 -6.04 -4.01 0.74
N LYS A 233 -5.33 -5.08 0.42
CA LYS A 233 -4.50 -5.86 1.33
C LYS A 233 -3.23 -6.22 0.57
N ASP A 234 -2.11 -5.71 1.03
CA ASP A 234 -0.84 -5.84 0.34
C ASP A 234 0.29 -6.12 1.34
N GLU A 235 1.44 -6.50 0.80
CA GLU A 235 2.68 -6.63 1.55
C GLU A 235 3.74 -5.71 0.96
N LEU A 236 4.63 -5.24 1.84
CA LEU A 236 5.79 -4.43 1.55
C LEU A 236 7.00 -5.14 2.16
N TRP A 237 8.08 -5.18 1.40
CA TRP A 237 9.39 -5.59 1.91
C TRP A 237 10.28 -4.36 1.95
N PHE A 238 10.85 -4.08 3.12
CA PHE A 238 11.64 -2.89 3.37
C PHE A 238 13.04 -3.26 3.83
N ASP A 239 14.06 -2.75 3.15
CA ASP A 239 15.44 -2.88 3.57
C ASP A 239 15.76 -1.75 4.55
N THR A 240 15.91 -2.08 5.83
CA THR A 240 16.21 -1.09 6.87
C THR A 240 17.65 -0.60 6.84
N GLU A 241 18.56 -1.32 6.19
CA GLU A 241 19.96 -0.89 6.02
C GLU A 241 20.07 0.11 4.87
N LEU A 242 19.35 -0.14 3.76
CA LEU A 242 19.31 0.78 2.61
C LEU A 242 18.27 1.89 2.75
N GLY A 243 17.32 1.75 3.69
CA GLY A 243 16.24 2.71 3.89
C GLY A 243 15.28 2.80 2.70
N ILE A 244 15.02 1.69 1.99
CA ILE A 244 14.14 1.67 0.81
C ILE A 244 13.29 0.39 0.72
N PRO A 245 12.12 0.46 0.04
CA PRO A 245 11.39 -0.73 -0.42
C PRO A 245 12.19 -1.57 -1.43
N ILE A 246 11.99 -2.90 -1.40
CA ILE A 246 12.54 -3.88 -2.37
C ILE A 246 11.49 -4.31 -3.39
#